data_AF-A0A3D3ITG0-F1
#
_entry.id   AF-A0A3D3ITG0-F1
#
_cell.length_a   1.000
_cell.length_b   1.000
_cell.length_c   1.000
_cell.angle_alpha   90.00
_cell.angle_beta   90.00
_cell.angle_gamma   90.00
#
_symmetry.space_group_name_H-M   'P 1'
#
loop_
_entity.id
_entity.type
_entity.pdbx_description
1 polymer ?
#
loop_
_entity_poly.entity_id
_entity_poly.type
_entity_poly.pdbx_seq_one_letter_code
_entity_poly.pdbx_strand_id
1 'polypeptide(L)'
;MLAYLDALEKLRVKERLLICEGDNFFVLPQECYRWIDRAAFQAGVMTCIYADKVAIKIWQQDTIILIQNNDIAIAERDRFNFLWNQAKLPPQK
;
A
#
# COMPACT_ATOMS: atom_id res chain seq x y z
N MET A 1 0.23 17.15 -1.40
CA MET A 1 -0.70 16.18 -0.77
C MET A 1 -2.14 16.43 -1.21
N LEU A 2 -2.72 17.63 -1.02
CA LEU A 2 -4.10 17.94 -1.48
C LEU A 2 -4.32 17.70 -2.99
N ALA A 3 -3.44 18.22 -3.85
CA ALA A 3 -3.54 18.01 -5.30
C ALA A 3 -3.45 16.52 -5.74
N TYR A 4 -2.81 15.67 -4.93
CA TYR A 4 -2.73 14.23 -5.18
C TYR A 4 -4.07 13.55 -4.87
N LEU A 5 -4.65 13.88 -3.71
CA LEU A 5 -5.94 13.34 -3.29
C LEU A 5 -7.07 13.75 -4.24
N ASP A 6 -7.07 15.02 -4.67
CA ASP A 6 -8.04 15.52 -5.67
C ASP A 6 -7.91 14.78 -7.01
N ALA A 7 -6.68 14.44 -7.42
CA ALA A 7 -6.44 13.69 -8.64
C ALA A 7 -6.96 12.24 -8.53
N LEU A 8 -6.74 11.57 -7.38
CA LEU A 8 -7.27 10.23 -7.14
C LEU A 8 -8.80 10.21 -7.21
N GLU A 9 -9.47 11.19 -6.60
CA GLU A 9 -10.92 11.30 -6.62
C GLU A 9 -11.46 11.53 -8.04
N LYS A 10 -10.89 12.49 -8.78
CA LYS A 10 -11.26 12.78 -10.17
C LYS A 10 -11.10 11.57 -11.09
N LEU A 11 -10.03 10.80 -10.88
CA LEU A 11 -9.72 9.60 -11.67
C LEU A 11 -10.41 8.34 -11.14
N ARG A 12 -11.18 8.45 -10.03
CA ARG A 12 -11.89 7.33 -9.37
C ARG A 12 -10.97 6.16 -9.04
N VAL A 13 -9.73 6.45 -8.66
CA VAL A 13 -8.75 5.45 -8.27
C VAL A 13 -9.07 5.01 -6.85
N LYS A 14 -9.21 3.70 -6.64
CA LYS A 14 -9.39 3.10 -5.30
C LYS A 14 -8.02 2.70 -4.75
N GLU A 15 -7.70 3.16 -3.56
CA GLU A 15 -6.49 2.77 -2.85
C GLU A 15 -6.78 1.77 -1.72
N ARG A 16 -5.80 0.88 -1.48
CA ARG A 16 -5.73 -0.01 -0.34
C ARG A 16 -4.32 0.03 0.22
N LEU A 17 -4.17 0.26 1.52
CA LEU A 17 -2.90 0.44 2.19
C LEU A 17 -2.75 -0.53 3.37
N LEU A 18 -1.62 -1.23 3.41
CA LEU A 18 -1.17 -1.96 4.59
C LEU A 18 -0.23 -1.04 5.37
N ILE A 19 -0.60 -0.71 6.61
CA ILE A 19 0.15 0.21 7.48
C ILE A 19 0.53 -0.49 8.79
N CYS A 20 1.37 0.15 9.60
CA CYS A 20 1.83 -0.45 10.85
C CYS A 20 0.67 -0.59 11.83
N GLU A 21 0.61 -1.72 12.53
CA GLU A 21 -0.29 -1.88 13.68
C GLU A 21 -0.09 -0.75 14.71
N GLY A 22 -1.21 -0.15 15.13
CA GLY A 22 -1.26 0.98 16.06
C GLY A 22 -1.35 2.35 15.38
N ASP A 23 -1.15 2.47 14.07
CA ASP A 23 -1.27 3.74 13.35
C ASP A 23 -2.72 4.25 13.33
N ASN A 24 -2.95 5.46 13.84
CA ASN A 24 -4.28 6.05 14.04
C ASN A 24 -4.53 7.34 13.22
N PHE A 25 -3.61 7.65 12.30
CA PHE A 25 -3.68 8.79 11.41
C PHE A 25 -4.05 8.33 9.99
N PHE A 26 -5.27 8.65 9.56
CA PHE A 26 -5.81 8.26 8.26
C PHE A 26 -6.08 9.50 7.41
N VAL A 27 -5.55 9.51 6.18
CA VAL A 27 -5.74 10.60 5.21
C VAL A 27 -6.89 10.29 4.26
N LEU A 28 -7.14 9.00 4.02
CA LEU A 28 -8.27 8.46 3.27
C LEU A 28 -9.32 7.88 4.23
N PRO A 29 -10.52 7.51 3.75
CA PRO A 29 -11.47 6.74 4.53
C PRO A 29 -10.83 5.48 5.14
N GLN A 30 -11.24 5.12 6.37
CA GLN A 30 -10.58 4.08 7.16
C GLN A 30 -10.64 2.69 6.49
N GLU A 31 -11.65 2.43 5.67
CA GLU A 31 -11.81 1.20 4.88
C GLU A 31 -10.68 0.98 3.86
N CYS A 32 -9.93 2.03 3.50
CA CYS A 32 -8.74 1.94 2.67
C CYS A 32 -7.54 1.33 3.41
N TYR A 33 -7.60 1.17 4.73
CA TYR A 33 -6.46 0.76 5.55
C TYR A 33 -6.67 -0.58 6.23
N ARG A 34 -5.59 -1.36 6.31
CA ARG A 34 -5.46 -2.51 7.23
C ARG A 34 -4.10 -2.49 7.91
N TRP A 35 -4.05 -3.06 9.10
CA TRP A 35 -2.85 -3.18 9.90
C TRP A 35 -2.14 -4.51 9.67
N ILE A 36 -0.85 -4.42 9.37
CA ILE A 36 0.07 -5.56 9.43
C ILE A 36 0.89 -5.49 10.71
N ASP A 37 1.40 -6.65 11.13
CA ASP A 37 2.30 -6.75 12.26
C ASP A 37 3.51 -5.80 12.10
N ARG A 38 3.98 -5.23 13.22
CA ARG A 38 5.08 -4.26 13.22
C ARG A 38 6.37 -4.85 12.64
N ALA A 39 6.68 -6.12 12.89
CA ALA A 39 7.86 -6.76 12.31
C ALA A 39 7.71 -6.92 10.78
N ALA A 40 6.51 -7.25 10.31
CA ALA A 40 6.22 -7.31 8.88
C ALA A 40 6.31 -5.91 8.22
N PHE A 41 5.80 -4.87 8.87
CA PHE A 41 5.91 -3.49 8.39
C PHE A 41 7.37 -3.02 8.29
N GLN A 42 8.21 -3.45 9.22
CA GLN A 42 9.63 -3.12 9.26
C GLN A 42 10.51 -3.99 8.35
N ALA A 43 9.92 -4.91 7.57
CA ALA A 43 10.63 -5.84 6.69
C ALA A 43 11.20 -5.17 5.42
N GLY A 44 12.01 -4.12 5.60
CA GLY A 44 12.98 -3.56 4.65
C GLY A 44 12.42 -2.78 3.46
N VAL A 45 11.22 -3.10 2.98
CA VAL A 45 10.69 -2.55 1.73
C VAL A 45 9.22 -2.13 1.84
N MET A 46 8.87 -1.13 1.04
CA MET A 46 7.49 -0.76 0.72
C MET A 46 7.23 -1.08 -0.75
N THR A 47 6.09 -1.71 -1.04
CA THR A 47 5.66 -2.03 -2.40
C THR A 47 4.41 -1.23 -2.77
N CYS A 48 4.41 -0.58 -3.92
CA CYS A 48 3.23 0.07 -4.52
C CYS A 48 2.95 -0.56 -5.89
N ILE A 49 1.68 -0.86 -6.16
CA ILE A 49 1.25 -1.56 -7.38
C ILE A 49 0.17 -0.72 -8.05
N TYR A 50 0.40 -0.35 -9.30
CA TYR A 50 -0.54 0.44 -10.10
C TYR A 50 -0.58 -0.06 -11.55
N ALA A 51 -1.75 -0.51 -12.01
CA ALA A 51 -1.90 -1.14 -13.33
C ALA A 51 -0.85 -2.27 -13.56
N ASP A 52 0.02 -2.09 -14.56
CA ASP A 52 1.11 -2.98 -14.96
C ASP A 52 2.48 -2.61 -14.33
N LYS A 53 2.48 -1.73 -13.32
CA LYS A 53 3.68 -1.18 -12.69
C LYS A 53 3.78 -1.56 -11.23
N VAL A 54 5.00 -1.84 -10.79
CA VAL A 54 5.36 -2.08 -9.40
C VAL A 54 6.52 -1.16 -9.03
N ALA A 55 6.36 -0.44 -7.93
CA ALA A 55 7.43 0.32 -7.30
C ALA A 55 7.84 -0.36 -6.00
N ILE A 56 9.14 -0.61 -5.82
CA ILE A 56 9.71 -1.11 -4.57
C ILE A 56 10.63 -0.03 -4.02
N LYS A 57 10.26 0.54 -2.86
CA LYS A 57 11.10 1.47 -2.11
C LYS A 57 11.79 0.70 -1.00
N ILE A 58 13.11 0.77 -0.97
CA ILE A 58 13.90 0.24 0.14
C ILE A 58 13.93 1.33 1.21
N TRP A 59 13.42 1.07 2.42
CA TRP A 59 13.22 2.12 3.43
C TRP A 59 14.51 2.84 3.82
N GLN A 60 15.60 2.08 3.97
CA GLN A 60 16.89 2.58 4.45
C GLN A 60 17.77 3.16 3.34
N GLN A 61 17.24 3.32 2.12
CA GLN A 61 18.00 3.75 0.96
C GLN A 61 17.19 4.76 0.15
N ASP A 62 17.86 5.67 -0.54
CA ASP A 62 17.21 6.60 -1.47
C ASP A 62 16.96 6.00 -2.85
N THR A 63 16.67 4.69 -2.88
CA THR A 63 16.49 3.92 -4.11
C THR A 63 15.05 3.45 -4.24
N ILE A 64 14.48 3.65 -5.42
CA ILE A 64 13.21 3.07 -5.86
C ILE A 64 13.49 2.21 -7.08
N ILE A 65 13.06 0.96 -7.03
CA ILE A 65 13.06 0.07 -8.19
C ILE A 65 11.69 0.16 -8.85
N LEU A 66 11.65 0.59 -10.11
CA LEU A 66 10.43 0.63 -10.92
C LEU A 66 10.45 -0.52 -11.92
N ILE A 67 9.41 -1.33 -11.88
CA ILE A 67 9.22 -2.46 -12.78
C ILE A 67 7.93 -2.22 -13.55
N GLN A 68 8.02 -2.21 -14.88
CA GLN A 68 6.85 -2.22 -15.75
C GLN A 68 6.76 -3.59 -16.43
N ASN A 69 5.93 -4.45 -15.86
CA ASN A 69 5.70 -5.80 -16.35
C ASN A 69 4.38 -6.32 -15.77
N ASN A 70 3.50 -6.78 -16.67
CA ASN A 70 2.15 -7.19 -16.29
C ASN A 70 2.15 -8.42 -15.36
N ASP A 71 2.97 -9.42 -15.63
CA ASP A 71 2.99 -10.67 -14.86
C ASP A 71 3.53 -10.43 -13.44
N ILE A 72 4.55 -9.59 -13.30
CA ILE A 72 5.06 -9.17 -11.99
C ILE A 72 4.00 -8.36 -11.24
N ALA A 73 3.31 -7.44 -11.91
CA ALA A 73 2.23 -6.68 -11.28
C ALA A 73 1.06 -7.55 -10.82
N ILE A 74 0.74 -8.63 -11.55
CA ILE A 74 -0.26 -9.62 -11.14
C ILE A 74 0.24 -10.38 -9.89
N ALA A 75 1.45 -10.95 -9.94
CA ALA A 75 2.01 -11.72 -8.83
C ALA A 75 2.10 -10.88 -7.53
N GLU A 76 2.56 -9.64 -7.63
CA GLU A 76 2.64 -8.73 -6.50
C GLU A 76 1.25 -8.32 -5.97
N ARG A 77 0.26 -8.20 -6.85
CA ARG A 77 -1.13 -7.94 -6.45
C ARG A 77 -1.74 -9.12 -5.71
N ASP A 78 -1.43 -10.34 -6.12
CA ASP A 78 -1.85 -11.56 -5.42
C ASP A 78 -1.20 -11.65 -4.03
N ARG A 79 0.10 -11.38 -3.94
CA ARG A 79 0.82 -11.29 -2.66
C ARG A 79 0.22 -10.22 -1.74
N PHE A 80 -0.08 -9.04 -2.29
CA PHE A 80 -0.77 -7.98 -1.55
C PHE A 80 -2.15 -8.44 -1.06
N ASN A 81 -2.96 -9.07 -1.91
CA ASN A 81 -4.29 -9.55 -1.55
C ASN A 81 -4.24 -10.62 -0.45
N PHE A 82 -3.27 -11.52 -0.50
CA PHE A 82 -3.03 -12.51 0.55
C PHE A 82 -2.77 -11.85 1.91
N LEU A 83 -1.85 -10.87 1.95
CA LEU A 83 -1.55 -10.10 3.15
C LEU A 83 -2.77 -9.28 3.62
N TRP A 84 -3.44 -8.62 2.68
CA TRP A 84 -4.65 -7.83 2.94
C TRP A 84 -5.73 -8.65 3.63
N ASN A 85 -5.98 -9.87 3.16
CA ASN A 85 -7.01 -10.74 3.73
C ASN A 85 -6.68 -11.23 5.16
N GLN A 86 -5.41 -11.25 5.55
CA GLN A 86 -4.95 -11.65 6.89
C GLN A 86 -4.72 -10.45 7.83
N ALA A 87 -4.63 -9.25 7.27
CA ALA A 87 -4.36 -8.03 8.02
C ALA A 87 -5.52 -7.66 8.95
N LYS A 88 -5.19 -7.05 10.10
CA LYS A 88 -6.15 -6.60 11.10
C LYS A 88 -6.88 -5.35 10.62
N LEU A 89 -8.14 -5.19 10.99
CA LEU A 89 -8.86 -3.94 10.77
C LEU A 89 -8.44 -2.93 11.85
N PRO A 90 -8.15 -1.66 11.50
CA PRO A 90 -7.96 -0.62 12.50
C PRO A 90 -9.27 -0.44 13.30
N PRO A 91 -9.21 -0.16 14.62
CA PRO A 91 -10.39 0.01 15.44
C PRO A 91 -11.21 1.20 14.92
N GLN A 92 -12.52 1.02 14.81
CA GLN A 92 -13.43 2.13 14.48
C GLN A 92 -13.42 3.11 15.66
N LYS A 93 -13.24 4.39 15.37
CA LYS A 93 -13.42 5.46 16.38
C LYS A 93 -14.89 5.68 16.66
#